data_AF-A0A9X3H2S1-F1
#
_entry.id   AF-A0A9X3H2S1-F1
#
_cell.length_a   1.000
_cell.length_b   1.000
_cell.length_c   1.000
_cell.angle_alpha   90.00
_cell.angle_beta   90.00
_cell.angle_gamma   90.00
#
_symmetry.space_group_name_H-M   'P 1'
#
loop_
_entity.id
_entity.type
_entity.pdbx_description
1 polymer ?
#
loop_
_entity_poly.entity_id
_entity_poly.type
_entity_poly.pdbx_seq_one_letter_code
_entity_poly.pdbx_strand_id
1 'polypeptide(L)'
;MNQKIDCPNCSGTYGSDRNQCPYCGFAPHATGYRPGEKKCPRCAEMIKLEAIACRHCGHDFAKARKEAEKAEDARIARKGCMAGCGILVAIPVIWIAMTLASGPSPEAIARIAHQKETGEYCIPNGESRTFIQAVKQTLRDPDSFQHLRTMIEPSEKGMHRISMTYRARNGFGGMTIGLASGLINDDCDAVTLDDTASSKAVHNAAEEARLAAIQAGGERAIRDGKLRAAAATDPTVQPPRETGRYVVNMMFSACPKVADWYAMQDAITARNYNVNLPAQCRKLNPGTRIKAAPKGSRPTLVYNGHSYEMGQYEDGQPFWTDGMDELSLSPM
;
A
#
# COMPACT_ATOMS: atom_id res chain seq x y z
N MET A 1 2.47 -12.39 -12.61
CA MET A 1 2.90 -12.93 -11.30
C MET A 1 4.42 -12.78 -11.25
N ASN A 2 4.98 -11.94 -10.37
CA ASN A 2 6.43 -11.81 -10.26
C ASN A 2 6.98 -13.06 -9.57
N GLN A 3 7.87 -13.79 -10.25
CA GLN A 3 8.54 -14.97 -9.70
C GLN A 3 9.53 -14.51 -8.61
N LYS A 4 9.52 -15.16 -7.44
CA LYS A 4 10.53 -14.91 -6.40
C LYS A 4 11.77 -15.76 -6.68
N ILE A 5 12.95 -15.19 -6.46
CA ILE A 5 14.24 -15.88 -6.66
C ILE A 5 15.07 -15.71 -5.38
N ASP A 6 15.78 -16.76 -4.99
CA ASP A 6 16.72 -16.74 -3.87
C ASP A 6 18.10 -16.24 -4.32
N CYS A 7 18.65 -15.27 -3.60
CA CYS A 7 20.00 -14.76 -3.88
C CYS A 7 21.05 -15.82 -3.53
N PRO A 8 21.91 -16.28 -4.46
CA PRO A 8 22.91 -17.30 -4.18
C PRO A 8 24.04 -16.83 -3.25
N ASN A 9 24.18 -15.51 -3.06
CA ASN A 9 25.24 -14.94 -2.23
C ASN A 9 24.82 -14.73 -0.77
N CYS A 10 23.55 -14.39 -0.51
CA CYS A 10 23.07 -14.05 0.83
C CYS A 10 21.78 -14.78 1.25
N SER A 11 21.27 -15.69 0.42
CA SER A 11 20.02 -16.45 0.61
C SER A 11 18.74 -15.60 0.74
N GLY A 12 18.79 -14.29 0.47
CA GLY A 12 17.62 -13.41 0.53
C GLY A 12 16.70 -13.60 -0.68
N THR A 13 15.40 -13.70 -0.47
CA THR A 13 14.37 -13.79 -1.52
C THR A 13 14.04 -12.41 -2.09
N TYR A 14 14.07 -12.22 -3.42
CA TYR A 14 13.66 -10.97 -4.05
C TYR A 14 12.91 -11.22 -5.37
N GLY A 15 12.25 -10.17 -5.89
CA GLY A 15 11.49 -10.24 -7.15
C GLY A 15 12.41 -10.41 -8.36
N SER A 16 12.01 -11.29 -9.30
CA SER A 16 12.74 -11.58 -10.54
C SER A 16 12.92 -10.39 -11.48
N ASP A 17 12.20 -9.30 -11.23
CA ASP A 17 12.24 -8.03 -11.98
C ASP A 17 13.40 -7.12 -11.56
N ARG A 18 14.13 -7.44 -10.49
CA ARG A 18 15.27 -6.62 -10.03
C ARG A 18 16.59 -7.11 -10.61
N ASN A 19 17.36 -6.17 -11.15
CA ASN A 19 18.69 -6.42 -11.72
C ASN A 19 19.78 -6.67 -10.66
N GLN A 20 19.50 -6.41 -9.37
CA GLN A 20 20.43 -6.59 -8.25
C GLN A 20 19.67 -7.00 -6.99
N CYS A 21 20.29 -7.89 -6.19
CA CYS A 21 19.79 -8.28 -4.88
C CYS A 21 19.82 -7.07 -3.93
N PRO A 22 18.69 -6.68 -3.29
CA PRO A 22 18.64 -5.51 -2.42
C PRO A 22 19.41 -5.71 -1.10
N TYR A 23 19.72 -6.95 -0.73
CA TYR A 23 20.36 -7.28 0.54
C TYR A 23 21.89 -7.25 0.45
N CYS A 24 22.47 -7.61 -0.69
CA CYS A 24 23.93 -7.77 -0.83
C CYS A 24 24.52 -7.19 -2.13
N GLY A 25 23.72 -6.55 -2.97
CA GLY A 25 24.17 -5.94 -4.24
C GLY A 25 24.54 -6.94 -5.34
N PHE A 26 24.34 -8.24 -5.13
CA PHE A 26 24.65 -9.26 -6.13
C PHE A 26 23.81 -9.06 -7.41
N ALA A 27 24.48 -8.88 -8.55
CA ALA A 27 23.87 -8.65 -9.86
C ALA A 27 23.93 -9.93 -10.72
N PRO A 28 22.84 -10.72 -10.84
CA PRO A 28 22.87 -11.99 -11.57
C PRO A 28 23.22 -11.81 -13.07
N HIS A 29 22.83 -10.69 -13.69
CA HIS A 29 23.10 -10.45 -15.11
C HIS A 29 24.56 -10.11 -15.43
N ALA A 30 25.34 -9.64 -14.47
CA ALA A 30 26.74 -9.27 -14.67
C ALA A 30 27.67 -10.50 -14.75
N THR A 31 27.23 -11.67 -14.25
CA THR A 31 28.05 -12.88 -14.15
C THR A 31 27.76 -13.92 -15.24
N GLY A 32 26.90 -13.58 -16.22
CA GLY A 32 26.46 -14.53 -17.24
C GLY A 32 25.53 -15.63 -16.70
N TYR A 33 24.96 -15.45 -15.51
CA TYR A 33 24.04 -16.41 -14.90
C TYR A 33 22.71 -16.43 -15.65
N ARG A 34 22.38 -17.57 -16.27
CA ARG A 34 21.05 -17.80 -16.86
C ARG A 34 20.16 -18.50 -15.83
N PRO A 35 18.92 -18.02 -15.61
CA PRO A 35 17.95 -18.72 -14.78
C PRO A 35 17.79 -20.18 -15.23
N GLY A 36 17.95 -21.13 -14.30
CA GLY A 36 17.91 -22.57 -14.61
C GLY A 36 19.26 -23.23 -14.91
N GLU A 37 20.37 -22.53 -14.67
CA GLU A 37 21.73 -23.09 -14.74
C GLU A 37 22.43 -23.06 -13.36
N LYS A 38 23.34 -24.00 -13.13
CA LYS A 38 24.20 -24.10 -11.94
C LYS A 38 25.65 -24.33 -12.37
N LYS A 39 26.59 -23.91 -11.54
CA LYS A 39 28.03 -24.13 -11.78
C LYS A 39 28.45 -25.50 -11.25
N CYS A 40 29.14 -26.31 -12.06
CA CYS A 40 29.69 -27.57 -11.61
C CYS A 40 30.83 -27.33 -10.60
N PRO A 41 30.80 -27.93 -9.39
CA PRO A 41 31.83 -27.71 -8.37
C PRO A 41 33.19 -28.31 -8.74
N ARG A 42 33.23 -29.29 -9.66
CA ARG A 42 34.48 -29.96 -10.06
C ARG A 42 35.24 -29.27 -11.18
N CYS A 43 34.52 -28.69 -12.15
CA CYS A 43 35.14 -28.15 -13.36
C CYS A 43 34.74 -26.71 -13.67
N ALA A 44 33.93 -26.08 -12.81
CA ALA A 44 33.48 -24.70 -12.94
C ALA A 44 32.58 -24.41 -14.18
N GLU A 45 32.22 -25.42 -14.97
CA GLU A 45 31.36 -25.24 -16.14
C GLU A 45 29.89 -24.99 -15.75
N MET A 46 29.19 -24.16 -16.52
CA MET A 46 27.77 -23.90 -16.34
C MET A 46 26.94 -25.03 -16.97
N ILE A 47 26.04 -25.62 -16.19
CA ILE A 47 25.20 -26.74 -16.60
C ILE A 47 23.75 -26.47 -16.20
N LYS A 48 22.80 -27.14 -16.84
CA LYS A 48 21.39 -27.04 -16.44
C LYS A 48 21.19 -27.48 -14.98
N LEU A 49 20.30 -26.79 -14.26
CA LEU A 49 19.96 -27.06 -12.86
C LEU A 49 19.49 -28.51 -12.67
N GLU A 50 18.73 -29.02 -13.64
CA GLU A 50 18.18 -30.38 -13.71
C GLU A 50 19.21 -31.48 -14.07
N ALA A 51 20.45 -31.12 -14.43
CA ALA A 51 21.45 -32.11 -14.84
C ALA A 51 21.85 -33.01 -13.66
N ILE A 52 21.74 -34.33 -13.88
CA ILE A 52 22.11 -35.41 -12.94
C ILE A 52 23.63 -35.56 -12.87
N ALA A 53 24.32 -35.38 -14.00
CA ALA A 53 25.77 -35.41 -14.08
C ALA A 53 26.32 -34.28 -14.97
N CYS A 54 27.53 -33.81 -14.70
CA CYS A 54 28.19 -32.81 -15.51
C CYS A 54 28.69 -33.45 -16.81
N ARG A 55 28.26 -32.93 -17.97
CA ARG A 55 28.70 -33.43 -19.28
C ARG A 55 30.20 -33.28 -19.52
N HIS A 56 30.85 -32.31 -18.86
CA HIS A 56 32.27 -31.99 -19.10
C HIS A 56 33.23 -32.83 -18.26
N CYS A 57 32.88 -33.12 -17.00
CA CYS A 57 33.78 -33.83 -16.09
C CYS A 57 33.21 -35.10 -15.46
N GLY A 58 31.96 -35.46 -15.78
CA GLY A 58 31.29 -36.65 -15.26
C GLY A 58 30.88 -36.58 -13.79
N HIS A 59 30.97 -35.42 -13.13
CA HIS A 59 30.58 -35.28 -11.72
C HIS A 59 29.07 -35.55 -11.53
N ASP A 60 28.74 -36.52 -10.68
CA ASP A 60 27.36 -36.94 -10.35
C ASP A 60 26.80 -36.12 -9.19
N PHE A 61 25.78 -35.31 -9.47
CA PHE A 61 25.11 -34.45 -8.49
C PHE A 61 24.12 -35.21 -7.62
N ALA A 62 23.57 -36.32 -8.10
CA ALA A 62 22.64 -37.15 -7.32
C ALA A 62 23.38 -37.91 -6.23
N LYS A 63 24.59 -38.39 -6.52
CA LYS A 63 25.46 -39.04 -5.52
C LYS A 63 25.88 -38.08 -4.42
N ALA A 64 26.31 -36.86 -4.78
CA ALA A 64 26.70 -35.84 -3.81
C ALA A 64 25.53 -35.44 -2.87
N ARG A 65 24.30 -35.36 -3.38
CA ARG A 65 23.11 -35.06 -2.55
C ARG A 65 22.83 -36.17 -1.54
N LYS A 66 22.90 -37.45 -1.96
CA LYS A 66 22.70 -38.60 -1.08
C LYS A 66 23.79 -38.73 -0.02
N GLU A 67 25.03 -38.37 -0.36
CA GLU A 67 26.13 -38.36 0.59
C GLU A 67 26.00 -37.23 1.62
N ALA A 68 25.53 -36.05 1.20
CA ALA A 68 25.22 -34.94 2.11
C ALA A 68 24.07 -35.27 3.08
N GLU A 69 22.98 -35.86 2.56
CA GLU A 69 21.83 -36.29 3.37
C GLU A 69 22.24 -37.34 4.41
N LYS A 70 23.03 -38.36 4.02
CA LYS A 70 23.57 -39.35 4.96
C LYS A 70 24.52 -38.75 5.99
N ALA A 71 25.32 -37.75 5.62
CA ALA A 71 26.22 -37.08 6.55
C ALA A 71 25.45 -36.25 7.60
N GLU A 72 24.30 -35.71 7.22
CA GLU A 72 23.39 -34.99 8.12
C GLU A 72 22.67 -35.95 9.08
N ASP A 73 22.14 -37.07 8.56
CA ASP A 73 21.53 -38.13 9.38
C ASP A 73 22.53 -38.70 10.40
N ALA A 74 23.79 -38.92 10.00
CA ALA A 74 24.84 -39.38 10.89
C ALA A 74 25.22 -38.36 11.99
N ARG A 75 25.07 -37.05 11.71
CA ARG A 75 25.25 -36.00 12.73
C ARG A 75 24.11 -35.99 13.75
N ILE A 76 22.88 -36.24 13.33
CA ILE A 76 21.72 -36.32 14.22
C ILE A 76 21.83 -37.56 15.13
N ALA A 77 22.24 -38.71 14.58
CA ALA A 77 22.39 -39.95 15.32
C ALA A 77 23.45 -39.88 16.46
N ARG A 78 24.49 -39.06 16.32
CA ARG A 78 25.54 -38.91 17.35
C ARG A 78 25.10 -38.17 18.62
N LYS A 79 23.98 -37.44 18.61
CA LYS A 79 23.52 -36.68 19.78
C LYS A 79 22.67 -37.50 20.76
N GLY A 80 22.28 -38.72 20.42
CA GLY A 80 21.38 -39.53 21.25
C GLY A 80 21.98 -40.87 21.66
N CYS A 81 23.00 -40.92 22.53
CA CYS A 81 23.26 -42.17 23.29
C CYS A 81 24.16 -42.13 24.53
N MET A 82 24.84 -41.04 24.91
CA MET A 82 25.87 -41.14 25.98
C MET A 82 25.84 -39.97 26.99
N ALA A 83 24.75 -39.85 27.77
CA ALA A 83 24.79 -39.16 29.07
C ALA A 83 23.55 -39.50 29.93
N GLY A 84 23.70 -40.50 30.79
CA GLY A 84 23.06 -40.73 32.10
C GLY A 84 21.67 -40.16 32.41
N CYS A 85 20.75 -41.06 32.72
CA CYS A 85 19.38 -40.88 33.23
C CYS A 85 19.16 -39.94 34.43
N GLY A 86 20.15 -39.21 34.94
CA GLY A 86 19.98 -38.17 35.97
C GLY A 86 19.89 -36.74 35.43
N ILE A 87 20.42 -36.47 34.23
CA ILE A 87 20.54 -35.12 33.66
C ILE A 87 19.46 -34.84 32.59
N LEU A 88 18.83 -35.89 32.05
CA LEU A 88 17.81 -35.79 30.99
C LEU A 88 16.45 -35.25 31.45
N VAL A 89 16.18 -35.14 32.76
CA VAL A 89 14.97 -34.47 33.28
C VAL A 89 15.27 -33.03 33.70
N ALA A 90 16.46 -32.78 34.28
CA ALA A 90 16.81 -31.44 34.76
C ALA A 90 17.04 -30.44 33.62
N ILE A 91 17.67 -30.83 32.50
CA ILE A 91 17.93 -29.89 31.38
C ILE A 91 16.64 -29.43 30.69
N PRO A 92 15.68 -30.29 30.31
CA PRO A 92 14.41 -29.79 29.74
C PRO A 92 13.61 -29.00 30.78
N VAL A 93 13.64 -29.36 32.07
CA VAL A 93 12.96 -28.57 33.12
C VAL A 93 13.62 -27.21 33.32
N ILE A 94 14.95 -27.11 33.32
CA ILE A 94 15.70 -25.85 33.41
C ILE A 94 15.53 -25.04 32.13
N TRP A 95 15.52 -25.66 30.95
CA TRP A 95 15.29 -24.97 29.69
C TRP A 95 13.85 -24.45 29.58
N ILE A 96 12.85 -25.25 29.98
CA ILE A 96 11.44 -24.84 30.11
C ILE A 96 11.31 -23.70 31.14
N ALA A 97 11.96 -23.81 32.31
CA ALA A 97 11.95 -22.77 33.32
C ALA A 97 12.63 -21.47 32.84
N MET A 98 13.74 -21.56 32.09
CA MET A 98 14.41 -20.41 31.47
C MET A 98 13.56 -19.79 30.36
N THR A 99 12.85 -20.58 29.54
CA THR A 99 11.90 -20.05 28.56
C THR A 99 10.67 -19.42 29.20
N LEU A 100 10.18 -19.95 30.32
CA LEU A 100 9.05 -19.39 31.07
C LEU A 100 9.45 -18.12 31.84
N ALA A 101 10.70 -18.01 32.27
CA ALA A 101 11.22 -16.81 32.92
C ALA A 101 11.48 -15.66 31.92
N SER A 102 11.64 -15.99 30.63
CA SER A 102 11.83 -15.02 29.55
C SER A 102 10.47 -14.56 29.02
N GLY A 103 9.75 -13.75 29.79
CA GLY A 103 8.54 -13.09 29.31
C GLY A 103 8.77 -12.32 28.01
N PRO A 104 7.72 -12.05 27.20
CA PRO A 104 7.87 -11.25 25.99
C PRO A 104 8.57 -9.93 26.32
N SER A 105 9.53 -9.53 25.46
CA SER A 105 10.27 -8.29 25.71
C SER A 105 9.29 -7.12 25.82
N PRO A 106 9.59 -6.08 26.62
CA PRO A 106 8.74 -4.90 26.73
C PRO A 106 8.41 -4.29 25.36
N GLU A 107 9.32 -4.35 24.40
CA GLU A 107 9.11 -3.93 23.00
C GLU A 107 8.11 -4.81 22.24
N ALA A 108 8.06 -6.12 22.50
CA ALA A 108 7.07 -7.01 21.90
C ALA A 108 5.68 -6.71 22.46
N ILE A 109 5.58 -6.47 23.77
CA ILE A 109 4.32 -6.08 24.43
C ILE A 109 3.85 -4.72 23.88
N ALA A 110 4.74 -3.73 23.75
CA ALA A 110 4.41 -2.42 23.20
C ALA A 110 3.93 -2.49 21.74
N ARG A 111 4.56 -3.35 20.91
CA ARG A 111 4.12 -3.59 19.53
C ARG A 111 2.73 -4.20 19.47
N ILE A 112 2.44 -5.20 20.30
CA ILE A 112 1.11 -5.82 20.35
C ILE A 112 0.07 -4.80 20.82
N ALA A 113 0.39 -3.98 21.83
CA ALA A 113 -0.50 -2.92 22.30
C ALA A 113 -0.78 -1.88 21.20
N HIS A 114 0.24 -1.44 20.47
CA HIS A 114 0.09 -0.49 19.37
C HIS A 114 -0.72 -1.08 18.19
N GLN A 115 -0.49 -2.35 17.85
CA GLN A 115 -1.26 -3.05 16.81
C GLN A 115 -2.73 -3.24 17.19
N LYS A 116 -3.02 -3.40 18.48
CA LYS A 116 -4.40 -3.41 18.99
C LYS A 116 -5.03 -2.02 18.91
N GLU A 117 -4.33 -0.98 19.35
CA GLU A 117 -4.85 0.40 19.31
C GLU A 117 -5.15 0.88 17.87
N THR A 118 -4.28 0.53 16.92
CA THR A 118 -4.43 0.88 15.49
C THR A 118 -5.37 -0.05 14.73
N GLY A 119 -5.68 -1.23 15.28
CA GLY A 119 -6.50 -2.25 14.62
C GLY A 119 -5.78 -3.06 13.54
N GLU A 120 -4.50 -2.79 13.28
CA GLU A 120 -3.71 -3.50 12.25
C GLU A 120 -3.68 -5.01 12.47
N TYR A 121 -3.76 -5.45 13.72
CA TYR A 121 -3.84 -6.86 14.08
C TYR A 121 -5.03 -7.59 13.45
N CYS A 122 -6.15 -6.89 13.20
CA CYS A 122 -7.37 -7.47 12.65
C CYS A 122 -7.40 -7.59 11.12
N ILE A 123 -6.40 -7.03 10.44
CA ILE A 123 -6.27 -7.09 8.99
C ILE A 123 -4.87 -7.59 8.57
N PRO A 124 -4.49 -8.83 8.96
CA PRO A 124 -3.20 -9.37 8.57
C PRO A 124 -3.11 -9.44 7.04
N ASN A 125 -2.14 -8.72 6.47
CA ASN A 125 -1.96 -8.53 5.02
C ASN A 125 -3.02 -7.66 4.33
N GLY A 126 -3.75 -6.83 5.09
CA GLY A 126 -4.74 -5.90 4.54
C GLY A 126 -6.12 -6.52 4.25
N GLU A 127 -6.42 -7.67 4.85
CA GLU A 127 -7.70 -8.39 4.71
C GLU A 127 -8.27 -8.78 6.08
N SER A 128 -9.57 -8.55 6.30
CA SER A 128 -10.31 -9.09 7.46
C SER A 128 -11.22 -10.23 7.01
N ARG A 129 -10.93 -11.46 7.47
CA ARG A 129 -11.69 -12.66 7.08
C ARG A 129 -13.15 -12.60 7.53
N THR A 130 -13.38 -12.16 8.76
CA THR A 130 -14.72 -12.02 9.36
C THR A 130 -15.54 -10.97 8.60
N PHE A 131 -14.94 -9.82 8.29
CA PHE A 131 -15.60 -8.76 7.53
C PHE A 131 -15.87 -9.16 6.08
N ILE A 132 -14.94 -9.87 5.42
CA ILE A 132 -15.16 -10.44 4.08
C ILE A 132 -16.35 -11.40 4.08
N GLN A 133 -16.44 -12.29 5.07
CA GLN A 133 -17.57 -13.22 5.17
C GLN A 133 -18.90 -12.49 5.39
N ALA A 134 -18.92 -11.47 6.26
CA ALA A 134 -20.09 -10.65 6.49
C ALA A 134 -20.54 -9.95 5.19
N VAL A 135 -19.62 -9.33 4.44
CA VAL A 135 -19.95 -8.69 3.16
C VAL A 135 -20.41 -9.70 2.12
N LYS A 136 -19.77 -10.87 2.01
CA LYS A 136 -20.23 -11.92 1.09
C LYS A 136 -21.67 -12.36 1.34
N GLN A 137 -22.11 -12.39 2.61
CA GLN A 137 -23.49 -12.76 2.98
C GLN A 137 -24.53 -11.72 2.53
N THR A 138 -24.15 -10.47 2.28
CA THR A 138 -25.07 -9.44 1.77
C THR A 138 -25.15 -9.40 0.25
N LEU A 139 -24.27 -10.12 -0.45
CA LEU A 139 -24.23 -10.14 -1.91
C LEU A 139 -25.22 -11.14 -2.50
N ARG A 140 -25.81 -10.77 -3.64
CA ARG A 140 -26.66 -11.68 -4.44
C ARG A 140 -25.88 -12.87 -5.01
N ASP A 141 -24.63 -12.64 -5.41
CA ASP A 141 -23.70 -13.65 -5.94
C ASP A 141 -22.39 -13.60 -5.12
N PRO A 142 -22.32 -14.33 -3.98
CA PRO A 142 -21.16 -14.29 -3.09
C PRO A 142 -19.85 -14.78 -3.73
N ASP A 143 -19.95 -15.68 -4.72
CA ASP A 143 -18.80 -16.28 -5.41
C ASP A 143 -18.14 -15.30 -6.38
N SER A 144 -18.88 -14.28 -6.82
CA SER A 144 -18.33 -13.20 -7.65
C SER A 144 -17.47 -12.18 -6.89
N PHE A 145 -17.41 -12.26 -5.56
CA PHE A 145 -16.69 -11.29 -4.72
C PHE A 145 -15.18 -11.31 -4.98
N GLN A 146 -14.61 -10.13 -5.19
CA GLN A 146 -13.18 -9.86 -5.28
C GLN A 146 -12.81 -8.74 -4.32
N HIS A 147 -11.98 -9.05 -3.33
CA HIS A 147 -11.40 -8.03 -2.44
C HIS A 147 -10.46 -7.12 -3.22
N LEU A 148 -10.51 -5.81 -2.94
CA LEU A 148 -9.55 -4.83 -3.48
C LEU A 148 -8.69 -4.21 -2.38
N ARG A 149 -9.32 -3.72 -1.31
CA ARG A 149 -8.64 -3.03 -0.20
C ARG A 149 -9.51 -3.04 1.05
N THR A 150 -8.88 -3.22 2.21
CA THR A 150 -9.48 -2.95 3.52
C THR A 150 -8.68 -1.85 4.24
N MET A 151 -9.38 -0.97 4.93
CA MET A 151 -8.82 0.03 5.82
C MET A 151 -9.49 -0.09 7.18
N ILE A 152 -8.72 0.11 8.24
CA ILE A 152 -9.21 0.10 9.62
C ILE A 152 -8.77 1.38 10.31
N GLU A 153 -9.67 1.98 11.07
CA GLU A 153 -9.39 3.17 11.88
C GLU A 153 -8.99 2.75 13.30
N PRO A 154 -8.22 3.59 14.02
CA PRO A 154 -7.90 3.36 15.43
C PRO A 154 -9.14 3.12 16.29
N SER A 155 -8.98 2.34 17.37
CA SER A 155 -10.08 1.94 18.25
C SER A 155 -10.68 3.16 18.95
N GLU A 156 -12.01 3.29 18.90
CA GLU A 156 -12.77 4.18 19.79
C GLU A 156 -13.61 3.30 20.73
N LYS A 157 -13.22 3.23 22.01
CA LYS A 157 -13.89 2.43 23.05
C LYS A 157 -13.94 0.91 22.74
N GLY A 158 -12.86 0.34 22.22
CA GLY A 158 -12.75 -1.10 21.94
C GLY A 158 -13.44 -1.52 20.64
N MET A 159 -13.77 -0.55 19.79
CA MET A 159 -14.42 -0.75 18.50
C MET A 159 -13.64 -0.02 17.42
N HIS A 160 -13.31 -0.73 16.35
CA HIS A 160 -12.67 -0.18 15.19
C HIS A 160 -13.68 0.02 14.06
N ARG A 161 -13.63 1.18 13.40
CA ARG A 161 -14.33 1.36 12.12
C ARG A 161 -13.52 0.67 11.03
N ILE A 162 -14.15 -0.25 10.31
CA ILE A 162 -13.56 -0.95 9.18
C ILE A 162 -14.27 -0.56 7.89
N SER A 163 -13.53 -0.39 6.81
CA SER A 163 -14.07 -0.15 5.47
C SER A 163 -13.36 -1.04 4.45
N MET A 164 -14.11 -1.50 3.44
CA MET A 164 -13.60 -2.39 2.40
C MET A 164 -14.16 -2.01 1.02
N THR A 165 -13.25 -1.83 0.06
CA THR A 165 -13.59 -1.76 -1.36
C THR A 165 -13.52 -3.16 -1.96
N TYR A 166 -14.53 -3.54 -2.73
CA TYR A 166 -14.60 -4.85 -3.39
C TYR A 166 -15.22 -4.74 -4.77
N ARG A 167 -15.16 -5.81 -5.56
CA ARG A 167 -15.96 -5.99 -6.79
C ARG A 167 -16.85 -7.21 -6.66
N ALA A 168 -18.06 -7.14 -7.17
CA ALA A 168 -18.99 -8.26 -7.22
C ALA A 168 -19.92 -8.15 -8.44
N ARG A 169 -20.57 -9.25 -8.81
CA ARG A 169 -21.56 -9.30 -9.88
C ARG A 169 -22.87 -8.72 -9.40
N ASN A 170 -23.43 -7.79 -10.16
CA ASN A 170 -24.73 -7.18 -9.90
C ASN A 170 -25.88 -8.03 -10.45
N GLY A 171 -27.12 -7.56 -10.24
CA GLY A 171 -28.34 -8.25 -10.71
C GLY A 171 -28.49 -8.38 -12.23
N PHE A 172 -27.67 -7.68 -13.03
CA PHE A 172 -27.65 -7.74 -14.49
C PHE A 172 -26.49 -8.56 -15.04
N GLY A 173 -25.71 -9.21 -14.16
CA GLY A 173 -24.58 -10.05 -14.56
C GLY A 173 -23.26 -9.31 -14.80
N GLY A 174 -23.21 -7.98 -14.65
CA GLY A 174 -21.98 -7.18 -14.76
C GLY A 174 -21.21 -7.07 -13.45
N MET A 175 -19.90 -6.82 -13.51
CA MET A 175 -19.05 -6.58 -12.32
C MET A 175 -19.07 -5.10 -11.91
N THR A 176 -19.44 -4.81 -10.67
CA THR A 176 -19.46 -3.45 -10.10
C THR A 176 -18.54 -3.34 -8.90
N ILE A 177 -17.97 -2.15 -8.66
CA ILE A 177 -17.22 -1.84 -7.44
C ILE A 177 -18.22 -1.47 -6.33
N GLY A 178 -18.03 -2.01 -5.14
CA GLY A 178 -18.81 -1.68 -3.94
C GLY A 178 -17.91 -1.21 -2.81
N LEU A 179 -18.49 -0.42 -1.89
CA LEU A 179 -17.90 -0.03 -0.64
C LEU A 179 -18.75 -0.61 0.50
N ALA A 180 -18.12 -1.34 1.41
CA ALA A 180 -18.74 -1.78 2.65
C ALA A 180 -18.04 -1.11 3.84
N SER A 181 -18.80 -0.76 4.86
CA SER A 181 -18.26 -0.29 6.15
C SER A 181 -18.95 -0.97 7.30
N GLY A 182 -18.28 -1.06 8.44
CA GLY A 182 -18.83 -1.65 9.65
C GLY A 182 -17.97 -1.39 10.86
N LEU A 183 -18.28 -2.08 11.94
CA LEU A 183 -17.53 -2.07 13.19
C LEU A 183 -17.00 -3.47 13.50
N ILE A 184 -15.75 -3.55 13.95
CA ILE A 184 -15.16 -4.77 14.53
C ILE A 184 -14.70 -4.47 15.95
N ASN A 185 -14.74 -5.46 16.84
CA ASN A 185 -14.19 -5.33 18.19
C ASN A 185 -12.68 -5.62 18.22
N ASP A 186 -12.05 -5.46 19.39
CA ASP A 186 -10.62 -5.76 19.59
C ASP A 186 -10.28 -7.26 19.40
N ASP A 187 -11.28 -8.15 19.41
CA ASP A 187 -11.15 -9.58 19.10
C ASP A 187 -11.24 -9.88 17.59
N CYS A 188 -11.40 -8.83 16.77
CA CYS A 188 -11.51 -8.87 15.30
C CYS A 188 -12.78 -9.56 14.77
N ASP A 189 -13.80 -9.69 15.62
CA ASP A 189 -15.12 -10.15 15.22
C ASP A 189 -15.91 -9.00 14.59
N ALA A 190 -16.58 -9.28 13.48
CA ALA A 190 -17.46 -8.31 12.82
C ALA A 190 -18.76 -8.18 13.62
N VAL A 191 -19.00 -6.97 14.14
CA VAL A 191 -20.14 -6.71 15.02
C VAL A 191 -21.35 -6.23 14.23
N THR A 192 -21.16 -5.31 13.29
CA THR A 192 -22.25 -4.75 12.49
C THR A 192 -21.76 -4.29 11.12
N LEU A 193 -22.52 -4.62 10.07
CA LEU A 193 -22.42 -3.94 8.78
C LEU A 193 -23.25 -2.67 8.85
N ASP A 194 -22.66 -1.55 8.47
CA ASP A 194 -23.38 -0.28 8.39
C ASP A 194 -24.10 -0.22 7.04
N ASP A 195 -25.35 -0.70 7.02
CA ASP A 195 -26.20 -0.74 5.82
C ASP A 195 -26.42 0.65 5.19
N THR A 196 -26.19 1.73 5.95
CA THR A 196 -26.29 3.10 5.42
C THR A 196 -25.19 3.46 4.43
N ALA A 197 -24.06 2.75 4.43
CA ALA A 197 -22.98 2.99 3.48
C ALA A 197 -23.24 2.33 2.10
N SER A 198 -23.90 1.17 2.08
CA SER A 198 -24.23 0.46 0.83
C SER A 198 -25.27 1.22 0.00
N SER A 199 -26.22 1.91 0.63
CA SER A 199 -27.21 2.74 -0.09
C SER A 199 -26.61 4.05 -0.58
N LYS A 200 -25.71 4.68 0.19
CA LYS A 200 -24.99 5.89 -0.25
C LYS A 200 -24.02 5.62 -1.40
N ALA A 201 -23.40 4.45 -1.48
CA ALA A 201 -22.54 4.09 -2.61
C ALA A 201 -23.31 4.00 -3.95
N VAL A 202 -24.56 3.55 -3.94
CA VAL A 202 -25.42 3.53 -5.14
C VAL A 202 -25.86 4.95 -5.53
N HIS A 203 -26.13 5.82 -4.55
CA HIS A 203 -26.38 7.24 -4.82
C HIS A 203 -25.14 7.95 -5.38
N ASN A 204 -23.96 7.66 -4.85
CA ASN A 204 -22.71 8.20 -5.37
C ASN A 204 -22.38 7.68 -6.77
N ALA A 205 -22.68 6.41 -7.10
CA ALA A 205 -22.49 5.91 -8.46
C ALA A 205 -23.45 6.56 -9.48
N ALA A 206 -24.69 6.86 -9.08
CA ALA A 206 -25.63 7.62 -9.91
C ALA A 206 -25.22 9.09 -10.04
N GLU A 207 -24.64 9.67 -8.99
CA GLU A 207 -24.11 11.04 -9.00
C GLU A 207 -22.80 11.13 -9.80
N GLU A 208 -21.92 10.13 -9.72
CA GLU A 208 -20.73 9.95 -10.56
C GLU A 208 -21.13 9.72 -12.03
N ALA A 209 -22.16 8.93 -12.32
CA ALA A 209 -22.69 8.76 -13.67
C ALA A 209 -23.32 10.06 -14.21
N ARG A 210 -23.99 10.83 -13.34
CA ARG A 210 -24.53 12.16 -13.68
C ARG A 210 -23.40 13.17 -13.92
N LEU A 211 -22.34 13.15 -13.11
CA LEU A 211 -21.15 13.99 -13.27
C LEU A 211 -20.36 13.59 -14.52
N ALA A 212 -20.24 12.29 -14.81
CA ALA A 212 -19.63 11.78 -16.05
C ALA A 212 -20.46 12.15 -17.28
N ALA A 213 -21.79 12.17 -17.19
CA ALA A 213 -22.66 12.67 -18.27
C ALA A 213 -22.53 14.20 -18.46
N ILE A 214 -22.34 14.96 -17.38
CA ILE A 214 -22.04 16.41 -17.42
C ILE A 214 -20.66 16.64 -18.05
N GLN A 215 -19.65 15.84 -17.68
CA GLN A 215 -18.30 15.90 -18.27
C GLN A 215 -18.30 15.51 -19.75
N ALA A 216 -18.98 14.43 -20.13
CA ALA A 216 -19.13 14.03 -21.54
C ALA A 216 -19.90 15.08 -22.36
N GLY A 217 -20.88 15.76 -21.75
CA GLY A 217 -21.55 16.93 -22.33
C GLY A 217 -20.59 18.12 -22.50
N GLY A 218 -19.73 18.38 -21.51
CA GLY A 218 -18.69 19.41 -21.56
C GLY A 218 -17.63 19.12 -22.63
N GLU A 219 -17.16 17.89 -22.74
CA GLU A 219 -16.18 17.47 -23.76
C GLU A 219 -16.73 17.56 -25.18
N ARG A 220 -18.02 17.21 -25.38
CA ARG A 220 -18.68 17.38 -26.68
C ARG A 220 -18.81 18.88 -27.03
N ALA A 221 -19.12 19.73 -26.05
CA ALA A 221 -19.15 21.19 -26.24
C ALA A 221 -17.77 21.83 -26.45
N ILE A 222 -16.68 21.25 -25.93
CA ILE A 222 -15.29 21.65 -26.23
C ILE A 222 -14.90 21.21 -27.65
N ARG A 223 -15.24 19.98 -28.05
CA ARG A 223 -14.97 19.43 -29.39
C ARG A 223 -15.72 20.20 -30.48
N ASP A 224 -16.95 20.63 -30.22
CA ASP A 224 -17.77 21.41 -31.15
C ASP A 224 -17.37 22.91 -31.18
N GLY A 225 -16.29 23.31 -30.51
CA GLY A 225 -15.80 24.68 -30.47
C GLY A 225 -16.72 25.68 -29.75
N LYS A 226 -17.78 25.19 -29.08
CA LYS A 226 -18.75 26.02 -28.33
C LYS A 226 -18.22 26.47 -26.97
N LEU A 227 -17.26 25.75 -26.39
CA LEU A 227 -16.50 26.17 -25.21
C LEU A 227 -15.10 26.63 -25.63
N ARG A 228 -15.01 27.78 -26.30
CA ARG A 228 -13.76 28.55 -26.29
C ARG A 228 -13.62 29.18 -24.90
N ALA A 229 -12.64 28.70 -24.14
CA ALA A 229 -11.93 29.43 -23.08
C ALA A 229 -12.79 30.11 -21.98
N ALA A 230 -13.78 29.42 -21.40
CA ALA A 230 -14.42 29.90 -20.16
C ALA A 230 -13.62 29.59 -18.88
N ALA A 231 -12.53 28.80 -18.96
CA ALA A 231 -11.69 28.43 -17.81
C ALA A 231 -10.38 29.22 -17.71
N ALA A 232 -10.17 30.22 -18.57
CA ALA A 232 -9.06 31.15 -18.45
C ALA A 232 -9.60 32.45 -17.88
N THR A 233 -9.34 32.67 -16.59
CA THR A 233 -9.67 33.87 -15.81
C THR A 233 -11.17 34.20 -15.77
N ASP A 234 -11.88 33.69 -14.76
CA ASP A 234 -12.97 34.48 -14.19
C ASP A 234 -12.33 35.45 -13.16
N PRO A 235 -12.08 36.72 -13.52
CA PRO A 235 -11.52 37.71 -12.60
C PRO A 235 -12.46 38.06 -11.43
N THR A 236 -13.66 37.44 -11.34
CA THR A 236 -14.65 37.76 -10.31
C THR A 236 -14.61 36.85 -9.08
N VAL A 237 -13.75 35.82 -9.04
CA VAL A 237 -13.54 35.04 -7.81
C VAL A 237 -12.74 35.89 -6.82
N GLN A 238 -13.47 36.72 -6.07
CA GLN A 238 -12.90 37.52 -5.00
C GLN A 238 -12.46 36.59 -3.86
N PRO A 239 -11.28 36.84 -3.27
CA PRO A 239 -10.85 36.06 -2.13
C PRO A 239 -11.86 36.21 -0.98
N PRO A 240 -12.08 35.15 -0.19
CA PRO A 240 -12.96 35.21 0.98
C PRO A 240 -12.53 36.33 1.94
N ARG A 241 -13.51 37.04 2.51
CA ARG A 241 -13.29 38.22 3.37
C ARG A 241 -12.64 37.90 4.72
N GLU A 242 -12.73 36.65 5.18
CA GLU A 242 -12.09 36.19 6.41
C GLU A 242 -11.04 35.13 6.07
N THR A 243 -9.77 35.51 6.19
CA THR A 243 -8.63 34.60 6.03
C THR A 243 -7.91 34.45 7.36
N GLY A 244 -7.82 33.21 7.86
CA GLY A 244 -6.92 32.85 8.95
C GLY A 244 -5.47 32.73 8.47
N ARG A 245 -4.52 32.82 9.40
CA ARG A 245 -3.11 32.51 9.15
C ARG A 245 -2.84 31.06 9.56
N TYR A 246 -2.11 30.34 8.73
CA TYR A 246 -1.79 28.93 8.95
C TYR A 246 -0.31 28.66 8.70
N VAL A 247 0.21 27.64 9.38
CA VAL A 247 1.51 27.03 9.10
C VAL A 247 1.29 25.70 8.41
N VAL A 248 2.04 25.48 7.33
CA VAL A 248 2.10 24.21 6.61
C VAL A 248 2.83 23.16 7.44
N ASN A 249 2.24 21.98 7.64
CA ASN A 249 2.82 20.89 8.43
C ASN A 249 3.53 19.83 7.58
N MET A 250 3.17 19.70 6.31
CA MET A 250 3.73 18.73 5.37
C MET A 250 3.96 19.36 4.00
N MET A 251 4.74 18.69 3.13
CA MET A 251 5.15 19.28 1.86
C MET A 251 4.03 19.24 0.82
N PHE A 252 3.69 20.39 0.22
CA PHE A 252 2.74 20.48 -0.90
C PHE A 252 3.35 21.17 -2.12
N SER A 253 2.75 20.95 -3.29
CA SER A 253 3.01 21.79 -4.46
C SER A 253 1.90 22.84 -4.56
N ALA A 254 2.25 24.08 -4.88
CA ALA A 254 1.30 25.19 -4.96
C ALA A 254 1.52 25.95 -6.27
N CYS A 255 0.47 26.04 -7.10
CA CYS A 255 0.54 26.72 -8.39
C CYS A 255 -0.38 27.95 -8.40
N PRO A 256 0.11 29.13 -8.82
CA PRO A 256 -0.70 30.35 -8.84
C PRO A 256 -1.76 30.35 -9.95
N LYS A 257 -1.52 29.63 -11.06
CA LYS A 257 -2.49 29.50 -12.15
C LYS A 257 -3.06 28.09 -12.17
N VAL A 258 -4.37 28.01 -12.36
CA VAL A 258 -5.11 26.75 -12.48
C VAL A 258 -4.58 25.87 -13.62
N ALA A 259 -4.24 26.45 -14.77
CA ALA A 259 -3.73 25.68 -15.91
C ALA A 259 -2.39 24.98 -15.60
N ASP A 260 -1.51 25.63 -14.82
CA ASP A 260 -0.22 25.06 -14.41
C ASP A 260 -0.41 23.93 -13.41
N TRP A 261 -1.41 24.08 -12.52
CA TRP A 261 -1.82 23.03 -11.60
C TRP A 261 -2.34 21.79 -12.35
N TYR A 262 -3.19 21.97 -13.36
CA TYR A 262 -3.69 20.88 -14.18
C TYR A 262 -2.58 20.14 -14.92
N ALA A 263 -1.66 20.87 -15.54
CA ALA A 263 -0.51 20.25 -16.19
C ALA A 263 0.34 19.40 -15.22
N MET A 264 0.49 19.86 -13.97
CA MET A 264 1.17 19.09 -12.93
C MET A 264 0.38 17.85 -12.51
N GLN A 265 -0.95 17.93 -12.38
CA GLN A 265 -1.80 16.80 -12.00
C GLN A 265 -1.88 15.73 -13.10
N ASP A 266 -1.96 16.15 -14.37
CA ASP A 266 -1.90 15.25 -15.52
C ASP A 266 -0.57 14.49 -15.57
N ALA A 267 0.53 15.19 -15.28
CA ALA A 267 1.85 14.57 -15.19
C ALA A 267 1.93 13.49 -14.10
N ILE A 268 1.44 13.79 -12.90
CA ILE A 268 1.40 12.84 -11.78
C ILE A 268 0.54 11.63 -12.12
N THR A 269 -0.63 11.87 -12.73
CA THR A 269 -1.58 10.82 -13.16
C THR A 269 -0.95 9.91 -14.22
N ALA A 270 -0.17 10.47 -15.14
CA ALA A 270 0.62 9.74 -16.12
C ALA A 270 1.86 9.02 -15.53
N ARG A 271 2.03 9.02 -14.20
CA ARG A 271 3.20 8.49 -13.47
C ARG A 271 4.52 9.15 -13.89
N ASN A 272 4.46 10.37 -14.41
CA ASN A 272 5.63 11.15 -14.73
C ASN A 272 5.99 12.05 -13.53
N TYR A 273 6.66 11.46 -12.54
CA TYR A 273 7.13 12.18 -11.35
C TYR A 273 8.33 13.11 -11.62
N ASN A 274 8.89 13.06 -12.85
CA ASN A 274 9.99 13.91 -13.29
C ASN A 274 9.51 15.16 -14.04
N VAL A 275 8.22 15.48 -13.99
CA VAL A 275 7.74 16.73 -14.58
C VAL A 275 8.30 17.89 -13.80
N ASN A 276 9.10 18.68 -14.50
CA ASN A 276 9.53 19.98 -14.04
C ASN A 276 8.27 20.79 -13.73
N LEU A 277 8.11 21.15 -12.45
CA LEU A 277 7.09 22.09 -12.05
C LEU A 277 7.19 23.32 -12.94
N PRO A 278 6.07 23.84 -13.48
CA PRO A 278 6.07 25.14 -14.13
C PRO A 278 6.81 26.14 -13.22
N ALA A 279 7.62 27.03 -13.80
CA ALA A 279 8.51 27.92 -13.03
C ALA A 279 7.78 28.78 -11.98
N GLN A 280 6.49 28.98 -12.17
CA GLN A 280 5.58 29.71 -11.30
C GLN A 280 5.01 28.89 -10.14
N CYS A 281 5.08 27.55 -10.19
CA CYS A 281 4.68 26.68 -9.09
C CYS A 281 5.80 26.58 -8.05
N ARG A 282 5.42 26.57 -6.77
CA ARG A 282 6.35 26.52 -5.62
C ARG A 282 6.06 25.28 -4.79
N LYS A 283 7.09 24.74 -4.13
CA LYS A 283 6.91 23.77 -3.05
C LYS A 283 6.71 24.51 -1.74
N LEU A 284 5.61 24.23 -1.05
CA LEU A 284 5.37 24.67 0.32
C LEU A 284 6.02 23.64 1.25
N ASN A 285 7.08 24.02 1.95
CA ASN A 285 7.72 23.16 2.94
C ASN A 285 7.04 23.29 4.32
N PRO A 286 7.19 22.30 5.22
CA PRO A 286 6.80 22.46 6.61
C PRO A 286 7.36 23.76 7.21
N GLY A 287 6.52 24.51 7.92
CA GLY A 287 6.85 25.84 8.44
C GLY A 287 6.47 27.00 7.52
N THR A 288 6.06 26.75 6.26
CA THR A 288 5.62 27.81 5.35
C THR A 288 4.34 28.45 5.87
N ARG A 289 4.32 29.79 5.93
CA ARG A 289 3.16 30.55 6.37
C ARG A 289 2.26 30.88 5.19
N ILE A 290 0.96 30.66 5.35
CA ILE A 290 -0.04 30.95 4.34
C ILE A 290 -1.26 31.62 4.96
N LYS A 291 -2.08 32.23 4.11
CA LYS A 291 -3.42 32.74 4.45
C LYS A 291 -4.43 31.86 3.73
N ALA A 292 -5.46 31.41 4.43
CA ALA A 292 -6.54 30.64 3.83
C ALA A 292 -7.86 30.95 4.53
N ALA A 293 -8.98 30.78 3.84
CA ALA A 293 -10.27 30.74 4.52
C ALA A 293 -10.36 29.50 5.42
N PRO A 294 -11.26 29.49 6.42
CA PRO A 294 -11.60 28.27 7.16
C PRO A 294 -11.95 27.10 6.24
N LYS A 295 -11.70 25.88 6.71
CA LYS A 295 -12.08 24.66 5.99
C LYS A 295 -13.58 24.69 5.66
N GLY A 296 -13.95 24.33 4.44
CA GLY A 296 -15.33 24.37 3.95
C GLY A 296 -15.82 25.72 3.42
N SER A 297 -15.09 26.82 3.62
CA SER A 297 -15.39 28.14 3.00
C SER A 297 -14.36 28.57 1.97
N ARG A 298 -13.39 27.71 1.65
CA ARG A 298 -12.39 27.94 0.61
C ARG A 298 -13.01 27.75 -0.77
N PRO A 299 -12.67 28.59 -1.76
CA PRO A 299 -12.95 28.29 -3.15
C PRO A 299 -12.33 26.95 -3.52
N THR A 300 -13.16 26.06 -4.07
CA THR A 300 -12.75 24.74 -4.55
C THR A 300 -12.85 24.68 -6.06
N LEU A 301 -11.94 23.91 -6.66
CA LEU A 301 -12.08 23.47 -8.04
C LEU A 301 -12.00 21.95 -8.07
N VAL A 302 -12.70 21.32 -9.02
CA VAL A 302 -12.69 19.87 -9.22
C VAL A 302 -12.02 19.56 -10.55
N TYR A 303 -11.00 18.70 -10.52
CA TYR A 303 -10.27 18.27 -11.72
C TYR A 303 -9.88 16.80 -11.60
N ASN A 304 -10.11 16.01 -12.65
CA ASN A 304 -9.90 14.55 -12.67
C ASN A 304 -10.48 13.81 -11.44
N GLY A 305 -11.62 14.25 -10.92
CA GLY A 305 -12.28 13.64 -9.75
C GLY A 305 -11.70 14.03 -8.39
N HIS A 306 -10.71 14.93 -8.35
CA HIS A 306 -10.11 15.44 -7.13
C HIS A 306 -10.54 16.88 -6.86
N SER A 307 -10.76 17.21 -5.58
CA SER A 307 -11.07 18.58 -5.13
C SER A 307 -9.79 19.28 -4.69
N TYR A 308 -9.61 20.51 -5.15
CA TYR A 308 -8.45 21.34 -4.86
C TYR A 308 -8.92 22.64 -4.25
N GLU A 309 -8.17 23.14 -3.28
CA GLU A 309 -8.56 24.32 -2.51
C GLU A 309 -7.63 25.49 -2.81
N MET A 310 -8.19 26.70 -2.80
CA MET A 310 -7.43 27.93 -2.99
C MET A 310 -6.87 28.45 -1.67
N GLY A 311 -5.58 28.72 -1.64
CA GLY A 311 -4.87 29.44 -0.58
C GLY A 311 -4.24 30.74 -1.07
N GLN A 312 -3.61 31.48 -0.16
CA GLN A 312 -2.82 32.66 -0.46
C GLN A 312 -1.48 32.58 0.26
N TYR A 313 -0.40 33.00 -0.41
CA TYR A 313 0.88 33.21 0.25
C TYR A 313 0.80 34.39 1.24
N GLU A 314 1.81 34.60 2.08
CA GLU A 314 1.83 35.76 3.00
C GLU A 314 1.73 37.11 2.26
N ASP A 315 2.32 37.19 1.07
CA ASP A 315 2.27 38.36 0.17
C ASP A 315 0.90 38.57 -0.49
N GLY A 316 -0.06 37.67 -0.27
CA GLY A 316 -1.43 37.74 -0.81
C GLY A 316 -1.59 37.12 -2.20
N GLN A 317 -0.52 36.62 -2.82
CA GLN A 317 -0.64 35.95 -4.11
C GLN A 317 -1.46 34.65 -3.95
N PRO A 318 -2.51 34.40 -4.76
CA PRO A 318 -3.30 33.18 -4.67
C PRO A 318 -2.54 31.98 -5.23
N PHE A 319 -2.84 30.80 -4.71
CA PHE A 319 -2.38 29.53 -5.25
C PHE A 319 -3.42 28.42 -5.06
N TRP A 320 -3.27 27.37 -5.86
CA TRP A 320 -4.05 26.14 -5.78
C TRP A 320 -3.15 25.00 -5.32
N THR A 321 -3.69 24.17 -4.44
CA THR A 321 -3.05 22.96 -3.92
C THR A 321 -4.11 21.91 -3.60
N ASP A 322 -3.69 20.66 -3.47
CA ASP A 322 -4.45 19.61 -2.81
C ASP A 322 -4.18 19.59 -1.30
N GLY A 323 -5.06 18.93 -0.56
CA GLY A 323 -4.79 18.46 0.80
C GLY A 323 -4.62 19.54 1.88
N MET A 324 -5.27 20.71 1.82
CA MET A 324 -5.20 21.68 2.93
C MET A 324 -6.06 21.31 4.15
N ASP A 325 -6.06 20.06 4.59
CA ASP A 325 -6.82 19.64 5.77
C ASP A 325 -6.18 20.06 7.11
N GLU A 326 -6.77 19.64 8.22
CA GLU A 326 -6.33 19.95 9.59
C GLU A 326 -5.02 19.24 9.98
N LEU A 327 -4.65 18.16 9.28
CA LEU A 327 -3.35 17.52 9.48
C LEU A 327 -2.25 18.34 8.77
N SER A 328 -2.63 18.91 7.64
CA SER A 328 -1.79 19.63 6.71
C SER A 328 -1.50 21.08 7.10
N LEU A 329 -2.42 21.70 7.83
CA LEU A 329 -2.35 23.09 8.27
C LEU A 329 -2.63 23.22 9.77
N SER A 330 -1.76 23.92 10.49
CA SER A 330 -2.01 24.36 11.86
C SER A 330 -2.37 25.84 11.90
N PRO A 331 -3.43 26.25 12.62
CA PRO A 331 -3.73 27.66 12.81
C PRO A 331 -2.58 28.34 13.57
N MET A 332 -2.28 29.58 13.18
CA MET A 332 -1.29 30.45 13.86
C MET A 332 -1.91 31.30 14.95
#